data_AF-A0A1F3X404-F1
#
_entry.id   AF-A0A1F3X404-F1
#
_cell.length_a   1.000
_cell.length_b   1.000
_cell.length_c   1.000
_cell.angle_alpha   90.00
_cell.angle_beta   90.00
_cell.angle_gamma   90.00
#
_symmetry.space_group_name_H-M   'P 1'
#
loop_
_entity.id
_entity.type
_entity.pdbx_description
1 polymer ?
#
loop_
_entity_poly.entity_id
_entity_poly.type
_entity_poly.pdbx_seq_one_letter_code
_entity_poly.pdbx_strand_id
1 'polypeptide(L)' 'MLADLGAAMIDRHIHEMRDIEAAKRRMKDGAYGVWADCGADIGLARLKAYPTARRCIECQGAHEKQFAQAGHPSL' A
#
# COMPACT_ATOMS: atom_id res chain seq x y z
N MET A 1 -27.80 -11.88 5.24
CA MET A 1 -26.83 -11.13 4.42
C MET A 1 -25.43 -11.58 4.81
N LEU A 2 -24.96 -12.71 4.25
CA LEU A 2 -23.62 -13.29 4.49
C LEU A 2 -22.75 -13.26 3.21
N ALA A 3 -23.36 -13.08 2.03
CA ALA A 3 -22.68 -13.05 0.74
C ALA A 3 -21.80 -11.79 0.57
N ASP A 4 -22.25 -10.63 1.06
CA ASP A 4 -21.54 -9.36 0.88
C ASP A 4 -20.24 -9.27 1.69
N LEU A 5 -20.18 -9.93 2.86
CA LEU A 5 -18.95 -10.05 3.63
C LEU A 5 -17.92 -10.92 2.90
N GLY A 6 -18.37 -11.98 2.23
CA GLY A 6 -17.52 -12.86 1.41
C GLY A 6 -16.87 -12.11 0.24
N ALA A 7 -17.64 -11.31 -0.48
CA ALA A 7 -17.15 -10.51 -1.60
C ALA A 7 -16.06 -9.50 -1.15
N ALA A 8 -16.32 -8.73 -0.09
CA ALA A 8 -15.38 -7.74 0.42
C ALA A 8 -14.04 -8.35 0.90
N MET A 9 -14.05 -9.59 1.42
CA MET A 9 -12.82 -10.31 1.78
C MET A 9 -12.02 -10.72 0.55
N ILE A 10 -12.69 -11.25 -0.49
CA ILE A 10 -12.05 -11.66 -1.74
C ILE A 10 -11.38 -10.45 -2.41
N ASP A 11 -12.07 -9.31 -2.46
CA ASP A 11 -11.52 -8.09 -3.05
C ASP A 11 -10.24 -7.65 -2.32
N ARG A 12 -10.23 -7.67 -0.98
CA ARG A 12 -9.03 -7.36 -0.20
C ARG A 12 -7.87 -8.30 -0.52
N HIS A 13 -8.11 -9.60 -0.60
CA HIS A 13 -7.06 -10.57 -0.95
C HIS A 13 -6.54 -10.38 -2.38
N ILE A 14 -7.40 -10.04 -3.33
CA ILE A 14 -6.98 -9.70 -4.70
C ILE A 14 -6.08 -8.46 -4.68
N HIS A 15 -6.42 -7.44 -3.90
CA HIS A 15 -5.58 -6.25 -3.75
C HIS A 15 -4.22 -6.56 -3.11
N GLU A 16 -4.20 -7.36 -2.05
CA GLU A 16 -2.95 -7.81 -1.39
C GLU A 16 -2.05 -8.59 -2.36
N MET A 17 -2.63 -9.50 -3.16
CA MET A 17 -1.87 -10.25 -4.15
C MET A 17 -1.24 -9.32 -5.20
N ARG A 18 -2.00 -8.35 -5.70
CA ARG A 18 -1.51 -7.34 -6.65
C ARG A 18 -0.38 -6.50 -6.06
N ASP A 19 -0.47 -6.15 -4.78
CA ASP A 19 0.56 -5.41 -4.06
C ASP A 19 1.86 -6.21 -3.95
N ILE A 20 1.77 -7.50 -3.64
CA ILE A 20 2.90 -8.42 -3.58
C ILE A 20 3.57 -8.54 -4.95
N GLU A 21 2.79 -8.76 -6.01
CA GLU A 21 3.33 -8.83 -7.37
C GLU A 21 4.02 -7.53 -7.79
N ALA A 22 3.44 -6.38 -7.45
CA ALA A 22 4.04 -5.07 -7.74
C ALA A 22 5.35 -4.87 -6.98
N ALA A 23 5.45 -5.32 -5.72
CA ALA A 23 6.69 -5.30 -4.97
C ALA A 23 7.76 -6.19 -5.62
N LYS A 24 7.40 -7.42 -6.03
CA LYS A 24 8.31 -8.34 -6.73
C LYS A 24 8.82 -7.76 -8.06
N ARG A 25 7.95 -7.08 -8.83
CA ARG A 25 8.35 -6.38 -10.06
C ARG A 25 9.39 -5.29 -9.77
N ARG A 26 9.12 -4.42 -8.79
CA ARG A 26 10.09 -3.39 -8.37
C ARG A 26 11.44 -3.98 -7.93
N MET A 27 11.43 -5.14 -7.27
CA MET A 27 12.68 -5.83 -6.89
C MET A 27 13.46 -6.28 -8.12
N LYS A 28 12.77 -6.88 -9.10
CA LYS A 28 13.39 -7.30 -10.37
C LYS A 28 13.95 -6.12 -11.16
N ASP A 29 13.24 -4.99 -11.13
CA ASP A 29 13.61 -3.79 -11.88
C ASP A 29 14.64 -2.91 -11.15
N GLY A 30 15.08 -3.32 -9.94
CA GLY A 30 16.04 -2.56 -9.13
C GLY A 30 15.48 -1.29 -8.48
N ALA A 31 14.17 -1.04 -8.58
CA ALA A 31 13.49 0.14 -8.03
C ALA A 31 12.84 -0.13 -6.66
N TYR A 32 13.05 -1.32 -6.07
CA TYR A 32 12.47 -1.64 -4.77
C TYR A 32 13.11 -0.81 -3.66
N GLY A 33 12.26 -0.22 -2.83
CA GLY A 33 12.68 0.62 -1.72
C GLY A 33 12.86 2.08 -2.06
N VAL A 34 12.50 2.53 -3.26
CA VAL A 34 12.43 3.97 -3.61
C VAL A 34 11.01 4.32 -4.04
N TRP A 35 10.48 5.46 -3.59
CA TRP A 35 9.19 5.93 -4.08
C TRP A 35 9.36 6.69 -5.40
N ALA A 36 8.66 6.25 -6.45
CA ALA A 36 8.80 6.79 -7.80
C ALA A 36 8.48 8.30 -7.92
N ASP A 37 7.61 8.84 -7.07
CA ASP A 37 7.12 10.21 -7.24
C ASP A 37 8.05 11.27 -6.60
N CYS A 38 8.60 11.02 -5.40
CA CYS A 38 9.59 11.94 -4.79
C CYS A 38 11.04 11.48 -4.87
N GLY A 39 11.29 10.24 -5.27
CA GLY A 39 12.64 9.68 -5.36
C GLY A 39 13.30 9.34 -4.02
N ALA A 40 12.61 9.52 -2.88
CA ALA A 40 13.17 9.20 -1.57
C ALA A 40 13.09 7.71 -1.25
N ASP A 41 14.03 7.28 -0.41
CA ASP A 41 14.07 5.91 0.10
C ASP A 41 12.88 5.61 1.03
N ILE A 42 12.34 4.41 0.86
CA ILE A 42 11.42 3.77 1.78
C ILE A 42 12.27 3.09 2.84
N GLY A 43 12.28 3.65 4.05
CA GLY A 43 13.15 3.19 5.13
C GLY A 43 13.11 1.67 5.35
N LEU A 44 14.28 1.06 5.53
CA LEU A 44 14.42 -0.40 5.64
C LEU A 44 13.53 -1.01 6.74
N ALA A 45 13.40 -0.36 7.89
CA ALA A 45 12.52 -0.82 8.96
C ALA A 45 11.05 -0.89 8.51
N ARG A 46 10.60 0.08 7.70
CA ARG A 46 9.26 0.09 7.10
C ARG A 46 9.09 -1.04 6.10
N LEU A 47 10.08 -1.29 5.23
CA LEU A 47 10.03 -2.42 4.29
C LEU A 47 10.09 -3.78 4.98
N LYS A 48 10.80 -3.90 6.11
CA LYS A 48 10.81 -5.12 6.93
C LYS A 48 9.45 -5.39 7.57
N ALA A 49 8.77 -4.35 8.05
CA ALA A 49 7.44 -4.46 8.65
C ALA A 49 6.34 -4.63 7.59
N TYR A 50 6.46 -3.92 6.46
CA TYR A 50 5.47 -3.88 5.38
C TYR A 50 6.17 -3.89 4.01
N PRO A 51 6.52 -5.08 3.48
CA PRO A 51 7.31 -5.22 2.24
C PRO A 51 6.64 -4.65 0.99
N THR A 52 5.32 -4.52 1.00
CA THR A 52 4.58 -3.96 -0.15
C THR A 52 4.53 -2.44 -0.15
N ALA A 53 5.12 -1.76 0.84
CA ALA A 53 5.13 -0.30 0.95
C ALA A 53 5.49 0.37 -0.40
N ARG A 54 4.67 1.34 -0.80
CA ARG A 54 4.83 2.06 -2.07
C ARG A 54 5.42 3.45 -1.91
N ARG A 55 5.22 4.08 -0.75
CA ARG A 55 5.61 5.46 -0.46
C ARG A 55 6.58 5.52 0.72
N CYS A 56 7.43 6.54 0.72
CA CYS A 56 8.19 6.93 1.91
C CYS A 56 7.24 7.43 3.01
N ILE A 57 7.75 7.57 4.23
CA ILE A 57 6.93 7.93 5.39
C ILE A 57 6.29 9.33 5.26
N GLU A 58 7.03 10.29 4.71
CA GLU A 58 6.57 11.68 4.57
C GLU A 58 5.39 11.77 3.60
N CYS A 59 5.53 11.11 2.45
CA CYS A 59 4.52 11.15 1.41
C CYS A 59 3.33 10.24 1.69
N GLN A 60 3.53 9.19 2.49
CA GLN A 60 2.43 8.48 3.12
C GLN A 60 1.64 9.41 4.06
N GLY A 61 2.32 10.15 4.94
CA GLY A 61 1.65 11.08 5.86
C GLY A 61 0.93 12.21 5.13
N ALA A 62 1.49 12.74 4.05
CA ALA A 62 0.82 13.73 3.20
C ALA A 62 -0.44 13.17 2.55
N HIS A 63 -0.37 11.94 2.04
CA HIS A 63 -1.53 11.24 1.47
C HIS A 63 -2.62 11.03 2.52
N GLU A 64 -2.27 10.53 3.71
CA GLU A 64 -3.23 10.34 4.79
C GLU A 64 -3.91 11.65 5.17
N LYS A 65 -3.17 12.77 5.31
CA LYS A 65 -3.77 14.08 5.57
C LYS A 65 -4.74 14.53 4.47
N GLN A 66 -4.42 14.24 3.21
CA GLN A 66 -5.26 14.60 2.07
C GLN A 66 -6.53 13.75 1.98
N PHE A 67 -6.46 12.48 2.37
CA PHE A 67 -7.54 11.50 2.19
C PHE A 67 -8.21 11.05 3.50
N ALA A 68 -7.80 11.59 4.66
CA ALA A 68 -8.35 11.25 5.98
C ALA A 68 -9.88 11.46 6.09
N GLN A 69 -10.46 12.29 5.23
CA GLN A 69 -11.90 12.56 5.22
C GLN A 69 -12.71 11.58 4.35
N ALA A 70 -12.07 10.78 3.49
CA ALA A 70 -12.77 9.87 2.57
C ALA A 70 -13.06 8.47 3.19
N GLY A 71 -12.66 8.24 4.44
CA GLY A 71 -12.66 6.93 5.08
C GLY A 71 -13.49 6.81 6.35
N HIS A 72 -14.38 7.75 6.68
CA HIS A 72 -15.34 7.55 7.76
C HIS A 72 -16.59 6.88 7.18
N PRO A 73 -16.80 5.55 7.36
CA PRO A 73 -18.15 5.03 7.32
C PRO A 73 -18.88 5.65 8.51
N SER A 74 -19.79 6.59 8.26
CA SER A 74 -20.78 6.96 9.24
C SER A 74 -21.59 5.72 9.56
N LEU A 75 -21.45 5.23 10.79
CA LEU A 75 -22.44 4.32 11.38
C LEU A 75 -23.75 5.08 11.60
#